data_AF-A0A3C0QJ06-F1
#
_entry.id   AF-A0A3C0QJ06-F1
#
_cell.length_a   1.000
_cell.length_b   1.000
_cell.length_c   1.000
_cell.angle_alpha   90.00
_cell.angle_beta   90.00
_cell.angle_gamma   90.00
#
_symmetry.space_group_name_H-M   'P 1'
#
loop_
_entity.id
_entity.type
_entity.pdbx_description
1 polymer ?
#
loop_
_entity_poly.entity_id
_entity_poly.type
_entity_poly.pdbx_seq_one_letter_code
_entity_poly.pdbx_strand_id
1 'polypeptide(L)'
;MVQERDNGKKIKFISCEVILDEIKDRVPDGWEVISLEKRLHEHSDKLRDKLQKEIDNSKGFDIIFLGYGLCGKSIDGLISKIT
;
A
#
# COMPACT_ATOMS: atom_id res chain seq x y z
N MET A 1 -6.23 -12.49 19.94
CA MET A 1 -5.17 -11.73 19.24
C MET A 1 -4.70 -12.64 18.12
N VAL A 2 -5.19 -12.42 16.91
CA VAL A 2 -4.87 -13.30 15.77
C VAL A 2 -3.50 -12.85 15.26
N GLN A 3 -2.43 -13.48 15.76
CA GLN A 3 -1.17 -13.50 15.03
C GLN A 3 -1.39 -14.44 13.83
N GLU A 4 -1.88 -13.88 12.74
CA GLU A 4 -1.91 -14.61 11.48
C GLU A 4 -0.47 -14.72 11.00
N ARG A 5 -0.05 -15.97 10.84
CA ARG A 5 1.29 -16.32 10.45
C ARG A 5 1.46 -15.85 9.01
N ASP A 6 2.22 -14.78 8.80
CA ASP A 6 2.71 -14.43 7.46
C ASP A 6 3.63 -15.51 6.87
N ASN A 7 3.79 -16.67 7.51
CA ASN A 7 4.46 -17.86 6.98
C ASN A 7 5.84 -17.56 6.33
N GLY A 8 6.55 -16.56 6.88
CA GLY A 8 7.85 -16.07 6.38
C GLY A 8 7.80 -15.09 5.21
N LYS A 9 6.61 -14.64 4.79
CA LYS A 9 6.38 -13.68 3.70
C LYS A 9 6.71 -12.26 4.14
N LYS A 10 7.40 -11.53 3.28
CA LYS A 10 7.65 -10.10 3.45
C LYS A 10 6.49 -9.31 2.86
N ILE A 11 5.79 -8.57 3.71
CA ILE A 11 4.61 -7.78 3.30
C ILE A 11 4.95 -6.29 3.36
N LYS A 12 4.57 -5.60 2.29
CA LYS A 12 4.56 -4.13 2.25
C LYS A 12 3.14 -3.63 2.16
N PHE A 13 2.77 -2.75 3.06
CA PHE A 13 1.46 -2.12 3.12
C PHE A 13 1.57 -0.66 2.70
N ILE A 14 0.99 -0.32 1.55
CA ILE A 14 0.95 1.03 1.02
C ILE A 14 -0.47 1.55 1.22
N SER A 15 -0.65 2.64 1.96
CA SER A 15 -1.99 3.14 2.32
C SER A 15 -2.04 4.66 2.29
N CYS A 16 -3.24 5.23 2.12
CA CYS A 16 -3.43 6.64 2.40
C CYS A 16 -3.52 6.89 3.91
N GLU A 17 -3.12 8.08 4.34
CA GLU A 17 -3.15 8.49 5.76
C GLU A 17 -4.49 8.22 6.45
N VAL A 18 -5.62 8.43 5.74
CA VAL A 18 -6.97 8.24 6.31
C VAL A 18 -7.21 6.79 6.68
N ILE A 19 -6.89 5.85 5.80
CA ILE A 19 -7.09 4.42 6.08
C ILE A 19 -6.09 3.95 7.13
N LEU A 20 -4.83 4.39 7.02
CA LEU A 20 -3.80 4.03 7.99
C LEU A 20 -4.15 4.49 9.41
N ASP A 21 -4.66 5.71 9.59
CA ASP A 21 -5.04 6.22 10.90
C ASP A 21 -6.13 5.37 11.60
N GLU A 22 -7.06 4.79 10.82
CA GLU A 22 -8.13 3.94 11.35
C GLU A 22 -7.65 2.54 11.77
N ILE A 23 -6.57 2.04 11.16
CA ILE A 23 -6.14 0.64 11.34
C ILE A 23 -4.73 0.48 11.91
N LYS A 24 -3.98 1.57 12.12
CA LYS A 24 -2.56 1.52 12.55
C LYS A 24 -2.30 0.63 13.76
N ASP A 25 -3.21 0.62 14.74
CA ASP A 25 -3.09 -0.19 15.96
C ASP A 25 -3.37 -1.68 15.75
N ARG A 26 -3.72 -2.07 14.51
CA ARG A 26 -4.02 -3.45 14.10
C ARG A 26 -3.12 -3.93 12.97
N VAL A 27 -2.20 -3.09 12.48
CA VAL A 27 -1.23 -3.52 11.47
C VAL A 27 -0.28 -4.53 12.14
N PRO A 28 -0.09 -5.73 11.56
CA PRO A 28 0.81 -6.72 12.14
C PRO A 28 2.26 -6.21 12.24
N ASP A 29 2.94 -6.63 13.31
CA ASP A 29 4.37 -6.38 13.47
C ASP A 29 5.16 -7.01 12.31
N GLY A 30 6.15 -6.27 11.79
CA GLY A 30 7.03 -6.73 10.71
C GLY A 30 6.58 -6.38 9.29
N TRP A 31 5.39 -5.80 9.12
CA TRP A 31 4.99 -5.21 7.83
C TRP A 31 5.76 -3.91 7.58
N GLU A 32 6.26 -3.71 6.36
CA GLU A 32 6.76 -2.39 5.96
C GLU A 32 5.56 -1.51 5.59
N VAL A 33 5.34 -0.42 6.33
CA VAL A 33 4.19 0.46 6.12
C VAL A 33 4.63 1.75 5.43
N ILE A 34 4.00 2.08 4.31
CA ILE A 34 4.14 3.35 3.60
C ILE A 34 2.83 4.10 3.65
N SER A 35 2.87 5.32 4.21
CA SER A 35 1.76 6.25 4.20
C SER A 35 1.91 7.27 3.08
N LEU A 36 0.92 7.36 2.19
CA LEU A 36 0.83 8.40 1.17
C LEU A 36 -0.11 9.51 1.64
N GLU A 37 0.32 10.76 1.42
CA GLU A 37 -0.38 11.99 1.80
C GLU A 37 -1.85 11.98 1.37
N LYS A 38 -2.74 12.36 2.31
CA LYS A 38 -4.19 12.35 2.12
C LYS A 38 -4.63 13.08 0.86
N ARG A 39 -4.08 14.24 0.53
CA ARG A 39 -4.57 15.09 -0.59
C ARG A 39 -4.31 14.52 -1.99
N LEU A 40 -3.56 13.43 -2.13
CA LEU A 40 -3.28 12.85 -3.45
C LEU A 40 -4.52 12.33 -4.18
N HIS A 41 -5.62 12.02 -3.47
CA HIS A 41 -6.88 11.60 -4.11
C HIS A 41 -7.52 12.70 -4.98
N GLU A 42 -7.19 13.98 -4.74
CA GLU A 42 -7.65 15.11 -5.55
C GLU A 42 -6.96 15.14 -6.94
N HIS A 43 -5.92 14.33 -7.13
CA HIS A 43 -5.10 14.27 -8.33
C HIS A 43 -4.84 12.81 -8.75
N SER A 44 -5.84 12.20 -9.40
CA SER A 44 -5.84 10.77 -9.69
C SER A 44 -4.59 10.26 -10.42
N ASP A 45 -4.08 11.02 -11.39
CA ASP A 45 -2.89 10.63 -12.16
C ASP A 45 -1.62 10.68 -11.30
N LYS A 46 -1.48 11.72 -10.47
CA LYS A 46 -0.34 11.83 -9.54
C LYS A 46 -0.33 10.70 -8.51
N LEU A 47 -1.50 10.32 -8.01
CA LEU A 47 -1.62 9.19 -7.09
C LEU A 47 -1.25 7.88 -7.79
N ARG A 48 -1.68 7.66 -9.03
CA ARG A 48 -1.30 6.49 -9.83
C ARG A 48 0.22 6.41 -10.01
N ASP A 49 0.86 7.52 -10.39
CA ASP A 49 2.32 7.57 -10.59
C ASP A 49 3.07 7.26 -9.29
N LYS A 50 2.63 7.83 -8.15
CA LYS A 50 3.25 7.58 -6.85
C LYS A 50 3.06 6.14 -6.40
N LEU A 51 1.86 5.57 -6.60
CA LEU A 51 1.57 4.16 -6.34
C LEU A 51 2.43 3.23 -7.19
N GLN A 52 2.52 3.47 -8.50
CA GLN A 52 3.32 2.65 -9.40
C GLN A 52 4.80 2.72 -9.01
N LYS A 53 5.31 3.90 -8.66
CA LYS A 53 6.69 4.06 -8.18
C LYS A 53 6.96 3.27 -6.91
N GLU A 54 6.04 3.27 -5.94
CA GLU A 54 6.20 2.48 -4.73
C GLU A 54 6.12 0.98 -5.03
N ILE A 55 5.24 0.55 -5.92
CA ILE A 55 5.17 -0.85 -6.39
C ILE A 55 6.49 -1.27 -7.05
N ASP A 56 7.03 -0.46 -7.95
CA ASP A 56 8.29 -0.74 -8.65
C ASP A 56 9.50 -0.82 -7.69
N ASN A 57 9.44 -0.07 -6.58
CA ASN A 57 10.46 -0.09 -5.51
C ASN A 57 10.27 -1.23 -4.50
N SER A 58 9.18 -1.99 -4.58
CA SER A 58 8.86 -3.06 -3.62
C SER A 58 9.55 -4.39 -3.94
N LYS A 59 10.76 -4.33 -4.52
CA LYS A 59 11.55 -5.53 -4.85
C LYS A 59 11.93 -6.26 -3.55
N GLY A 60 11.68 -7.57 -3.52
CA GLY A 60 11.97 -8.41 -2.36
C GLY A 60 10.82 -8.53 -1.35
N PHE A 61 9.67 -7.91 -1.62
CA PHE A 61 8.42 -8.22 -0.94
C PHE A 61 7.66 -9.32 -1.68
N ASP A 62 7.03 -10.21 -0.94
CA ASP A 62 6.17 -11.25 -1.50
C ASP A 62 4.78 -10.71 -1.81
N ILE A 63 4.30 -9.76 -1.01
CA ILE A 63 2.93 -9.23 -1.07
C ILE A 63 2.97 -7.72 -0.89
N ILE A 64 2.24 -7.01 -1.77
CA ILE A 64 1.93 -5.59 -1.62
C ILE A 64 0.44 -5.48 -1.31
N PHE A 65 0.10 -4.93 -0.15
CA PHE A 65 -1.27 -4.63 0.23
C PHE A 65 -1.54 -3.14 -0.01
N LEU A 66 -2.65 -2.82 -0.70
CA LEU A 66 -3.06 -1.45 -1.00
C LEU A 66 -4.28 -1.07 -0.15
N GLY A 67 -4.09 -0.16 0.82
CA GLY A 67 -5.17 0.34 1.68
C GLY A 67 -5.66 1.70 1.23
N TYR A 68 -6.65 1.74 0.33
CA TYR A 68 -7.16 2.99 -0.24
C TYR A 68 -8.67 2.99 -0.41
N GLY A 69 -9.26 4.19 -0.32
CA GLY A 69 -10.67 4.45 -0.62
C GLY A 69 -10.84 5.76 -1.41
N LEU A 70 -11.89 5.84 -2.23
CA LEU A 70 -12.26 7.02 -3.05
C LEU A 70 -11.12 7.58 -3.91
N CYS A 71 -10.40 6.71 -4.62
CA CYS A 71 -9.15 7.06 -5.31
C CYS A 71 -9.32 7.62 -6.72
N GLY A 72 -10.53 8.02 -7.15
CA GLY A 72 -10.73 8.57 -8.50
C GLY A 72 -10.19 7.70 -9.65
N LYS A 73 -10.21 6.36 -9.52
CA LYS A 73 -9.61 5.39 -10.45
C LYS A 73 -8.08 5.40 -10.56
N SER A 74 -7.36 5.90 -9.55
CA SER A 74 -5.89 5.85 -9.52
C SER A 74 -5.31 4.43 -9.43
N ILE A 75 -6.09 3.46 -8.96
CA ILE A 75 -5.65 2.06 -8.87
C ILE A 75 -5.77 1.36 -10.24
N ASP A 76 -6.65 1.85 -11.11
CA ASP A 76 -6.84 1.27 -12.43
C ASP A 76 -5.55 1.38 -13.24
N GLY A 77 -5.08 0.24 -13.76
CA GLY A 77 -3.88 0.14 -14.59
C GLY A 77 -2.57 -0.04 -13.81
N LEU A 78 -2.58 -0.09 -12.48
CA LEU A 78 -1.38 -0.46 -11.71
C LEU A 78 -0.96 -1.89 -12.01
N ILE A 79 0.35 -2.11 -12.10
CA ILE A 79 0.93 -3.42 -12.38
C ILE A 79 2.08 -3.72 -11.44
N SER A 80 2.15 -4.97 -10.98
CA SER A 80 3.34 -5.52 -10.34
C SER A 80 4.16 -6.25 -11.40
N LYS A 81 5.36 -5.74 -11.71
CA LYS A 81 6.27 -6.41 -12.63
C LYS A 81 7.22 -7.30 -11.85
N ILE A 82 7.25 -8.58 -12.21
CA ILE A 82 8.33 -9.49 -11.80
C ILE A 82 9.52 -9.12 -12.68
N THR A 83 10.47 -8.33 -12.14
CA THR A 83 11.74 -8.01 -12.83
C THR A 83 12.91 -8.52 -12.02
#